data_AF-A0A6C0L144-F1
#
_entry.id   AF-A0A6C0L144-F1
#
_cell.length_a   1.000
_cell.length_b   1.000
_cell.length_c   1.000
_cell.angle_alpha   90.00
_cell.angle_beta   90.00
_cell.angle_gamma   90.00
#
_symmetry.space_group_name_H-M   'P 1'
#
loop_
_entity.id
_entity.type
_entity.pdbx_description
1 polymer ?
#
loop_
_entity_poly.entity_id
_entity_poly.type
_entity_poly.pdbx_seq_one_letter_code
_entity_poly.pdbx_strand_id
1 'polypeptide(L)'
;MTNIPDKIITGTDNGELNNLEKQELEVNITSSIMTFMSYSIKSSSIFVEHSERTIITTDDIKRAMMVEIFLYFERSDLEMRIGEWRNIILNEMKNDTSDIEDEEDDLEDEQESTDKLENEEKKNKKICSCEVCDLMNTIKDKWKYYNPTDEMGKIFKNHIDKME
;
A
#
# COMPACT_ATOMS: atom_id res chain seq x y z
N MET A 1 -2.16 16.88 17.74
CA MET A 1 -2.82 17.04 16.43
C MET A 1 -1.77 16.77 15.39
N THR A 2 -1.90 15.66 14.66
CA THR A 2 -1.04 15.34 13.53
C THR A 2 -1.43 16.30 12.41
N ASN A 3 -0.50 17.13 11.94
CA ASN A 3 -0.74 18.01 10.80
C ASN A 3 -0.86 17.12 9.56
N ILE A 4 -2.08 16.93 9.07
CA ILE A 4 -2.32 16.25 7.79
C ILE A 4 -1.88 17.23 6.69
N PRO A 5 -0.93 16.86 5.80
CA PRO A 5 -0.50 17.74 4.72
C PRO A 5 -1.67 18.12 3.80
N ASP A 6 -1.72 19.38 3.36
CA ASP A 6 -2.81 19.91 2.51
C ASP A 6 -3.04 19.09 1.24
N LYS A 7 -1.97 18.51 0.69
CA LYS A 7 -2.01 17.64 -0.50
C LYS A 7 -2.79 16.32 -0.30
N ILE A 8 -3.05 15.94 0.95
CA ILE A 8 -3.80 14.72 1.32
C ILE A 8 -5.26 15.04 1.66
N ILE A 9 -5.59 16.33 1.87
CA ILE A 9 -6.95 16.74 2.19
C ILE A 9 -7.81 16.56 0.93
N THR A 10 -8.62 15.51 0.95
CA THR A 10 -9.60 15.19 -0.09
C THR A 10 -10.99 15.38 0.52
N GLY A 11 -11.84 16.20 -0.09
CA GLY A 11 -13.23 16.37 0.34
C GLY A 11 -13.56 17.58 1.24
N THR A 12 -13.01 18.77 0.96
CA THR A 12 -13.75 19.98 1.34
C THR A 12 -15.11 19.97 0.63
N ASP A 13 -16.19 20.20 1.37
CA ASP A 13 -17.59 20.14 0.93
C ASP A 13 -17.86 21.24 -0.12
N ASN A 14 -17.50 20.97 -1.38
CA ASN A 14 -17.49 21.95 -2.47
C ASN A 14 -18.74 21.87 -3.36
N GLY A 15 -19.82 21.21 -2.93
CA GLY A 15 -20.99 20.97 -3.79
C GLY A 15 -20.68 19.98 -4.93
N GLU A 16 -21.40 20.08 -6.05
CA GLU A 16 -21.11 19.26 -7.24
C GLU A 16 -19.77 19.66 -7.86
N LEU A 17 -18.79 18.76 -7.75
CA LEU A 17 -17.48 18.94 -8.38
C LEU A 17 -17.61 18.98 -9.91
N ASN A 18 -16.91 19.93 -10.53
CA ASN A 18 -16.73 19.93 -11.98
C ASN A 18 -15.74 18.83 -12.41
N ASN A 19 -15.63 18.59 -13.72
CA ASN A 19 -14.80 17.49 -14.24
C ASN A 19 -13.32 17.61 -13.86
N LEU A 20 -12.78 18.83 -13.84
CA LEU A 20 -11.38 19.07 -13.47
C LEU A 20 -11.14 18.78 -11.99
N GLU A 21 -12.06 19.23 -11.13
CA GLU A 21 -12.00 18.98 -9.69
C GLU A 21 -12.15 17.49 -9.36
N LYS A 22 -13.00 16.75 -10.09
CA LYS A 22 -13.11 15.29 -9.95
C LYS A 22 -11.82 14.58 -10.32
N GLN A 23 -11.20 14.97 -11.44
CA GLN A 23 -9.95 14.39 -11.90
C GLN A 23 -8.82 14.68 -10.90
N GLU A 24 -8.74 15.90 -10.39
CA GLU A 24 -7.75 16.26 -9.37
C GLU A 24 -7.95 15.46 -8.07
N LEU A 25 -9.20 15.30 -7.63
CA LEU A 25 -9.55 14.48 -6.48
C LEU A 25 -9.13 13.03 -6.69
N GLU A 26 -9.40 12.45 -7.86
CA GLU A 26 -9.03 11.09 -8.20
C GLU A 26 -7.50 10.91 -8.17
N VAL A 27 -6.74 11.80 -8.78
CA VAL A 27 -5.27 11.76 -8.74
C VAL A 27 -4.74 11.84 -7.31
N ASN A 28 -5.32 12.69 -6.46
CA ASN A 28 -4.91 12.83 -5.06
C ASN A 28 -5.21 11.59 -4.22
N ILE A 29 -6.40 11.00 -4.39
CA ILE A 29 -6.78 9.76 -3.71
C ILE A 29 -5.88 8.61 -4.17
N THR A 30 -5.73 8.44 -5.49
CA THR A 30 -4.93 7.35 -6.07
C THR A 30 -3.46 7.46 -5.66
N SER A 31 -2.85 8.64 -5.73
CA SER A 31 -1.46 8.83 -5.27
C SER A 31 -1.26 8.54 -3.78
N SER A 32 -2.24 8.89 -2.94
CA SER A 32 -2.23 8.57 -1.51
C SER A 32 -2.30 7.05 -1.27
N ILE A 33 -3.20 6.35 -1.97
CA ILE A 33 -3.34 4.89 -1.91
C ILE A 33 -2.05 4.21 -2.41
N MET A 34 -1.49 4.63 -3.55
CA MET A 34 -0.26 4.06 -4.08
C MET A 34 0.93 4.26 -3.13
N THR A 35 1.00 5.41 -2.45
CA THR A 35 1.99 5.67 -1.41
C THR A 35 1.83 4.71 -0.23
N PHE A 36 0.59 4.53 0.25
CA PHE A 36 0.27 3.59 1.33
C PHE A 36 0.67 2.15 0.97
N MET A 37 0.35 1.72 -0.25
CA MET A 37 0.73 0.40 -0.76
C MET A 37 2.25 0.24 -0.88
N SER A 38 2.95 1.27 -1.37
CA SER A 38 4.41 1.26 -1.49
C SER A 38 5.10 1.08 -0.14
N TYR A 39 4.65 1.79 0.90
CA TYR A 39 5.18 1.60 2.26
C TYR A 39 4.89 0.20 2.81
N SER A 40 3.71 -0.33 2.51
CA SER A 40 3.32 -1.68 2.93
C SER A 40 4.22 -2.74 2.28
N ILE A 41 4.43 -2.68 0.97
CA ILE A 41 5.30 -3.62 0.23
C ILE A 41 6.76 -3.52 0.72
N LYS A 42 7.25 -2.30 0.96
CA LYS A 42 8.60 -2.09 1.48
C LYS A 42 8.76 -2.70 2.88
N SER A 43 7.78 -2.50 3.76
CA SER A 43 7.82 -3.03 5.12
C SER A 43 7.70 -4.55 5.14
N SER A 44 6.87 -5.15 4.28
CA SER A 44 6.79 -6.60 4.14
C SER A 44 8.10 -7.20 3.60
N SER A 45 8.75 -6.53 2.64
CA SER A 45 10.04 -6.95 2.10
C SER A 45 11.13 -6.98 3.18
N ILE A 46 11.26 -5.90 3.96
CA ILE A 46 12.21 -5.81 5.10
C ILE A 46 11.94 -6.92 6.12
N PHE A 47 10.66 -7.17 6.45
CA PHE A 47 10.28 -8.20 7.41
C PHE A 47 10.63 -9.62 6.93
N VAL A 48 10.42 -9.90 5.64
CA VAL A 48 10.72 -11.17 4.99
C VAL A 48 12.23 -11.41 4.93
N GLU A 49 13.01 -10.39 4.54
CA GLU A 49 14.48 -10.42 4.54
C GLU A 49 15.03 -10.71 5.94
N HIS A 50 14.55 -9.99 6.95
CA HIS A 50 14.94 -10.20 8.35
C HIS A 50 14.48 -11.55 8.94
N SER A 51 13.54 -12.22 8.27
CA SER A 51 13.07 -13.57 8.61
C SER A 51 13.82 -14.65 7.84
N GLU A 52 14.87 -14.32 7.08
CA GLU A 52 15.59 -15.24 6.19
C GLU A 52 14.63 -16.00 5.27
N ARG A 53 13.63 -15.30 4.74
CA ARG A 53 12.70 -15.80 3.71
C ARG A 53 12.97 -15.06 2.41
N THR A 54 12.70 -15.72 1.30
CA THR A 54 12.87 -15.16 -0.06
C THR A 54 11.55 -14.75 -0.70
N ILE A 55 10.42 -15.25 -0.17
CA ILE A 55 9.08 -15.02 -0.71
C ILE A 55 8.28 -14.17 0.27
N ILE A 56 7.72 -13.07 -0.25
CA ILE A 56 6.72 -12.26 0.44
C ILE A 56 5.36 -12.96 0.30
N THR A 57 4.71 -13.26 1.42
CA THR A 57 3.39 -13.90 1.45
C THR A 57 2.28 -12.86 1.62
N THR A 58 1.03 -13.25 1.36
CA THR A 58 -0.13 -12.40 1.65
C THR A 58 -0.19 -11.98 3.12
N ASP A 59 0.19 -12.85 4.07
CA ASP A 59 0.20 -12.49 5.50
C ASP A 59 1.22 -11.39 5.82
N ASP A 60 2.35 -11.36 5.11
CA ASP A 60 3.36 -10.32 5.28
C ASP A 60 2.84 -8.96 4.80
N ILE A 61 2.23 -8.92 3.62
CA ILE A 61 1.63 -7.70 3.06
C ILE A 61 0.48 -7.24 3.95
N LYS A 62 -0.39 -8.17 4.37
CA LYS A 62 -1.51 -7.90 5.27
C LYS A 62 -1.05 -7.27 6.58
N ARG A 63 0.00 -7.81 7.22
CA ARG A 63 0.61 -7.22 8.43
C ARG A 63 1.19 -5.85 8.17
N ALA A 64 1.88 -5.67 7.06
CA ALA A 64 2.47 -4.37 6.70
C ALA A 64 1.40 -3.30 6.48
N MET A 65 0.29 -3.63 5.81
CA MET A 65 -0.85 -2.73 5.65
C MET A 65 -1.48 -2.37 7.00
N MET A 66 -1.62 -3.34 7.91
CA MET A 66 -2.09 -3.04 9.27
C MET A 66 -1.15 -2.09 10.02
N VAL A 67 0.16 -2.25 9.87
CA VAL A 67 1.16 -1.35 10.45
C VAL A 67 1.01 0.05 9.87
N GLU A 68 0.90 0.15 8.54
CA GLU A 68 0.87 1.42 7.84
C GLU A 68 -0.37 2.26 8.20
N ILE A 69 -1.51 1.64 8.51
CA ILE A 69 -2.69 2.36 9.02
C ILE A 69 -2.37 3.24 10.23
N PHE A 70 -1.41 2.84 11.08
CA PHE A 70 -1.01 3.61 12.25
C PHE A 70 0.16 4.56 12.00
N LEU A 71 0.98 4.31 10.98
CA LEU A 71 2.23 5.05 10.74
C LEU A 71 2.17 6.01 9.55
N TYR A 72 1.18 5.88 8.67
CA TYR A 72 1.13 6.58 7.39
C TYR A 72 1.37 8.08 7.51
N PHE A 73 0.62 8.75 8.39
CA PHE A 73 0.74 10.20 8.64
C PHE A 73 1.98 10.60 9.45
N GLU A 74 2.71 9.62 10.02
CA GLU A 74 3.95 9.84 10.78
C GLU A 74 5.20 9.67 9.90
N ARG A 75 5.05 9.22 8.64
CA ARG A 75 6.16 9.06 7.69
C ARG A 75 6.74 10.42 7.31
N SER A 76 8.04 10.60 7.56
CA SER A 76 8.75 11.85 7.27
C SER A 76 8.83 12.18 5.77
N ASP A 77 8.79 11.16 4.90
CA ASP A 77 8.87 11.30 3.45
C ASP A 77 7.49 11.27 2.76
N LEU A 78 6.39 11.30 3.52
CA LEU A 78 5.02 11.12 3.01
C LEU A 78 4.68 12.08 1.87
N GLU A 79 4.89 13.38 2.08
CA GLU A 79 4.52 14.40 1.09
C GLU A 79 5.31 14.26 -0.21
N MET A 80 6.59 13.89 -0.09
CA MET A 80 7.45 13.62 -1.23
C MET A 80 6.94 12.41 -2.02
N ARG A 81 6.62 11.30 -1.33
CA ARG A 81 6.11 10.07 -1.96
C ARG A 81 4.78 10.25 -2.66
N ILE A 82 3.85 11.00 -2.06
CA ILE A 82 2.58 11.34 -2.71
C ILE A 82 2.84 12.17 -3.96
N GLY A 83 3.78 13.12 -3.91
CA GLY A 83 4.20 13.90 -5.08
C GLY A 83 4.80 13.04 -6.20
N GLU A 84 5.63 12.06 -5.87
CA GLU A 84 6.18 11.09 -6.83
C GLU A 84 5.06 10.33 -7.54
N TRP A 85 4.14 9.72 -6.79
CA TRP A 85 3.00 8.98 -7.37
C TRP A 85 2.05 9.87 -8.17
N ARG A 86 1.78 11.08 -7.69
CA ARG A 86 0.97 12.06 -8.44
C ARG A 86 1.59 12.38 -9.80
N ASN A 87 2.91 12.57 -9.86
CA ASN A 87 3.60 12.83 -11.12
C ASN A 87 3.55 11.62 -12.06
N ILE A 88 3.71 10.39 -11.54
CA ILE A 88 3.59 9.16 -12.32
C ILE A 88 2.20 9.07 -12.97
N ILE A 89 1.14 9.17 -12.16
CA ILE A 89 -0.25 9.09 -12.63
C ILE A 89 -0.54 10.18 -13.67
N LEU A 90 -0.14 11.43 -13.41
CA LEU A 90 -0.37 12.53 -14.36
C LEU A 90 0.41 12.36 -15.68
N ASN A 91 1.52 11.63 -15.68
CA ASN A 91 2.26 11.34 -16.91
C ASN A 91 1.59 10.21 -17.69
N GLU A 92 1.15 9.15 -17.02
CA GLU A 92 0.37 8.05 -17.63
C GLU A 92 -0.90 8.58 -18.32
N MET A 93 -1.68 9.41 -17.62
CA MET A 93 -2.90 10.02 -18.18
C MET A 93 -2.65 10.90 -19.42
N LYS A 94 -1.46 11.49 -19.57
CA LYS A 94 -1.11 12.29 -20.76
C LYS A 94 -0.72 11.39 -21.93
N ASN A 95 0.02 10.33 -21.66
CA ASN A 95 0.46 9.38 -22.67
C ASN A 95 -0.71 8.58 -23.25
N ASP A 96 -1.78 8.35 -22.48
CA ASP A 96 -3.04 7.73 -22.95
C ASP A 96 -3.82 8.62 -23.95
N THR A 97 -3.46 9.89 -24.12
CA THR A 97 -4.13 10.82 -25.06
C THR A 97 -3.39 11.04 -26.38
N SER A 98 -2.25 10.37 -26.57
CA SER A 98 -1.49 10.36 -27.84
C SER A 98 -1.60 8.99 -28.51
N ASP A 99 -2.53 8.86 -29.45
CA ASP A 99 -2.77 7.62 -30.20
C ASP A 99 -1.62 7.28 -31.19
N ILE A 100 -1.23 5.99 -31.16
CA ILE A 100 -0.51 5.14 -32.14
C ILE A 100 1.03 5.15 -32.11
N GLU A 101 1.60 4.10 -31.52
CA GLU A 101 2.23 2.99 -32.26
C GLU A 101 2.00 1.69 -31.45
N ASP A 102 1.34 0.72 -32.07
CA ASP A 102 1.20 -0.65 -31.55
C ASP A 102 2.60 -1.27 -31.41
N GLU A 103 3.19 -1.21 -30.23
CA GLU A 103 4.16 -2.24 -29.82
C GLU A 103 3.35 -3.35 -29.17
N GLU A 104 3.09 -4.42 -29.94
CA GLU A 104 2.73 -5.72 -29.40
C GLU A 104 3.83 -6.12 -28.41
N ASP A 105 3.62 -5.81 -27.13
CA ASP A 105 4.43 -6.32 -26.04
C ASP A 105 4.02 -7.80 -25.90
N ASP A 106 4.75 -8.66 -26.62
CA ASP A 106 4.67 -10.11 -26.53
C ASP A 106 5.16 -10.53 -25.14
N LEU A 107 4.31 -10.29 -24.15
CA LEU A 107 4.45 -10.83 -22.81
C LEU A 107 4.18 -12.34 -22.96
N GLU A 108 5.24 -13.08 -23.26
CA GLU A 108 5.27 -14.53 -23.08
C GLU A 108 4.81 -14.81 -21.64
N ASP A 109 3.56 -15.26 -21.54
CA ASP A 109 2.90 -15.72 -20.34
C ASP A 109 3.60 -17.03 -19.92
N GLU A 110 4.77 -16.88 -19.27
CA GLU A 110 5.38 -17.98 -18.53
C GLU A 110 4.40 -18.36 -17.44
N GLN A 111 3.58 -19.38 -17.72
CA GLN A 111 2.76 -20.07 -16.74
C GLN A 111 3.65 -20.54 -15.60
N GLU A 112 3.79 -19.72 -14.57
CA GLU A 112 4.40 -20.13 -13.32
C GLU A 112 3.45 -21.17 -12.70
N SER A 113 3.88 -22.42 -12.84
CA SER A 113 3.23 -23.59 -12.29
C SER A 113 2.83 -23.32 -10.84
N THR A 114 1.54 -23.45 -10.53
CA THR A 114 1.01 -23.44 -9.16
C THR A 114 1.43 -24.72 -8.43
N ASP A 115 2.73 -24.85 -8.18
CA ASP A 115 3.21 -25.83 -7.22
C ASP A 115 2.69 -25.42 -5.85
N LYS A 116 1.85 -26.29 -5.29
CA LYS A 116 1.45 -26.24 -3.88
C LYS A 116 2.72 -26.40 -3.06
N LEU A 117 3.35 -25.28 -2.71
CA LEU A 117 4.59 -25.27 -1.95
C LEU A 117 4.32 -25.84 -0.55
N GLU A 118 4.92 -27.00 -0.32
CA GLU A 118 4.95 -27.63 0.98
C GLU A 118 5.60 -26.69 2.00
N ASN A 119 4.94 -26.63 3.15
CA ASN A 119 5.26 -25.83 4.33
C ASN A 119 6.70 -26.12 4.77
N GLU A 120 7.67 -25.28 4.36
CA GLU A 120 9.06 -25.42 4.80
C GLU A 120 9.13 -25.38 6.33
N GLU A 121 9.50 -26.52 6.88
CA GLU A 121 9.53 -26.79 8.30
C GLU A 121 10.40 -25.78 9.06
N LYS A 122 9.84 -25.38 10.22
CA LYS A 122 10.43 -24.71 11.38
C LYS A 122 11.94 -24.95 11.56
N LYS A 123 12.78 -24.26 10.80
CA LYS A 123 14.11 -23.90 11.28
C LYS A 123 13.91 -22.88 12.41
N ASN A 124 14.61 -23.08 13.52
CA ASN A 124 14.66 -22.13 14.64
C ASN A 124 15.23 -20.80 14.15
N LYS A 125 14.39 -19.99 13.51
CA LYS A 125 14.74 -18.71 12.92
C LYS A 125 14.94 -17.71 14.03
N LYS A 126 16.10 -17.05 14.03
CA LYS A 126 16.42 -15.97 14.94
C LYS A 126 15.47 -14.83 14.63
N ILE A 127 14.48 -14.58 15.49
CA ILE A 127 13.54 -13.49 15.29
C ILE A 127 14.33 -12.18 15.45
N CYS A 128 14.40 -11.39 14.38
CA CYS A 128 15.01 -10.05 14.43
C CYS A 128 14.21 -9.19 15.42
N SER A 129 14.90 -8.52 16.34
CA SER A 129 14.32 -7.69 17.40
C SER A 129 14.37 -6.20 17.07
N CYS A 130 14.28 -5.85 15.79
CA CYS A 130 14.23 -4.45 15.36
C CYS A 130 12.78 -3.94 15.40
N GLU A 131 12.62 -2.62 15.48
CA GLU A 131 11.31 -1.98 15.61
C GLU A 131 10.30 -2.40 14.53
N VAL A 132 10.76 -2.53 13.27
CA VAL A 132 9.91 -2.99 12.16
C VAL A 132 9.41 -4.40 12.40
N CYS A 133 10.30 -5.33 12.80
CA CYS A 133 9.92 -6.72 13.05
C CYS A 133 9.01 -6.86 14.26
N ASP A 134 9.29 -6.10 15.33
CA ASP A 134 8.46 -6.07 16.52
C ASP A 134 7.04 -5.57 16.21
N LEU A 135 6.91 -4.49 15.43
CA LEU A 135 5.63 -4.00 14.95
C LEU A 135 4.91 -5.06 14.10
N MET A 136 5.56 -5.61 13.08
CA MET A 136 4.97 -6.61 12.18
C MET A 136 4.51 -7.89 12.91
N ASN A 137 5.26 -8.31 13.94
CA ASN A 137 4.91 -9.48 14.74
C ASN A 137 3.70 -9.22 15.66
N THR A 138 3.63 -8.03 16.26
CA THR A 138 2.61 -7.68 17.27
C THR A 138 1.38 -6.99 16.69
N ILE A 139 1.41 -6.54 15.43
CA ILE A 139 0.35 -5.70 14.86
C ILE A 139 -1.03 -6.35 14.88
N LYS A 140 -1.11 -7.68 14.75
CA LYS A 140 -2.39 -8.40 14.79
C LYS A 140 -3.13 -8.21 16.12
N ASP A 141 -2.41 -8.07 17.22
CA ASP A 141 -3.02 -7.84 18.53
C ASP A 141 -3.56 -6.41 18.65
N LYS A 142 -2.83 -5.42 18.14
CA LYS A 142 -3.32 -4.04 18.04
C LYS A 142 -4.53 -3.94 17.08
N TRP A 143 -4.48 -4.65 15.96
CA TRP A 143 -5.51 -4.64 14.91
C TRP A 143 -6.86 -5.19 15.37
N LYS A 144 -6.88 -6.19 16.27
CA LYS A 144 -8.12 -6.75 16.86
C LYS A 144 -8.99 -5.68 17.53
N TYR A 145 -8.35 -4.67 18.12
CA TYR A 145 -9.03 -3.59 18.83
C TYR A 145 -9.17 -2.32 17.99
N TYR A 146 -8.66 -2.32 16.75
CA TYR A 146 -8.83 -1.22 15.83
C TYR A 146 -10.26 -1.18 15.29
N ASN A 147 -11.01 -0.17 15.74
CA ASN A 147 -12.39 0.07 15.35
C ASN A 147 -12.53 1.50 14.81
N PRO A 148 -12.27 1.73 13.50
CA PRO A 148 -12.30 3.06 12.91
C PRO A 148 -13.70 3.66 12.94
N THR A 149 -13.78 4.95 13.28
CA THR A 149 -15.04 5.69 13.29
C THR A 149 -15.31 6.39 11.96
N ASP A 150 -14.26 6.73 11.21
CA ASP A 150 -14.32 7.36 9.90
C ASP A 150 -14.52 6.33 8.77
N GLU A 151 -15.10 6.79 7.65
CA GLU A 151 -15.44 5.91 6.52
C GLU A 151 -14.21 5.31 5.85
N MET A 152 -13.12 6.08 5.71
CA MET A 152 -11.92 5.57 5.06
C MET A 152 -11.25 4.46 5.88
N GLY A 153 -11.14 4.64 7.19
CA GLY A 153 -10.68 3.63 8.11
C GLY A 153 -11.52 2.36 8.04
N LYS A 154 -12.86 2.47 7.96
CA LYS A 154 -13.76 1.32 7.80
C LYS A 154 -13.51 0.58 6.49
N ILE A 155 -13.33 1.30 5.38
CA ILE A 155 -13.01 0.73 4.08
C ILE A 155 -11.70 -0.05 4.17
N PHE A 156 -10.62 0.58 4.66
CA PHE A 156 -9.33 -0.09 4.84
C PHE A 156 -9.45 -1.34 5.71
N LYS A 157 -10.13 -1.24 6.86
CA LYS A 157 -10.32 -2.37 7.79
C LYS A 157 -10.98 -3.56 7.09
N ASN A 158 -12.09 -3.31 6.40
CA ASN A 158 -12.85 -4.32 5.69
C ASN A 158 -12.05 -5.00 4.57
N HIS A 159 -11.28 -4.24 3.79
CA HIS A 159 -10.47 -4.82 2.70
C HIS A 159 -9.27 -5.61 3.22
N ILE A 160 -8.54 -5.08 4.21
CA ILE A 160 -7.38 -5.76 4.81
C ILE A 160 -7.83 -7.07 5.50
N ASP A 161 -8.96 -7.06 6.21
CA ASP A 161 -9.46 -8.27 6.89
C ASP A 161 -9.75 -9.41 5.91
N LYS A 162 -10.23 -9.10 4.69
CA LYS A 162 -10.60 -10.06 3.64
C LYS A 162 -9.43 -10.60 2.82
N MET A 163 -8.20 -10.13 3.03
CA MET A 163 -7.02 -10.68 2.35
C MET A 163 -6.74 -12.11 2.85
N GLU A 164 -6.60 -13.07 1.94
CA GLU A 164 -6.28 -14.49 2.18
C GLU A 164 -4.94 -14.89 1.57
#